data_AF-F9EIU5-F1
#
_entry.id   AF-F9EIU5-F1
#
_cell.length_a   1.000
_cell.length_b   1.000
_cell.length_c   1.000
_cell.angle_alpha   90.00
_cell.angle_beta   90.00
_cell.angle_gamma   90.00
#
_symmetry.space_group_name_H-M   'P 1'
#
loop_
_entity.id
_entity.type
_entity.pdbx_description
1 polymer ?
#
loop_
_entity_poly.entity_id
_entity_poly.type
_entity_poly.pdbx_seq_one_letter_code
_entity_poly.pdbx_strand_id
1 'polypeptide(L)'
;MPAWIASLLASTDPARRRPGIAALVGLIGGAFSAIVKFGWEVPFPPRTPGIRSETNPPQAMLEWFGMSHETSHAMVSFNNNQLPIMSFAVHFSFAIVFGLVYCIAAEYVPRITMWQGAVFGTLVYIGAHVIVMPILGWAPSPFPWLAGAQTWSEHFSEFFGHIVWMWSIEIVRHDLRGRITHEPSAEIDMSS
;
A
#
# COMPACT_ATOMS: atom_id res chain seq x y z
N MET A 1 -22.38 -12.25 22.79
CA MET A 1 -22.05 -12.13 21.34
C MET A 1 -21.80 -13.52 20.79
N PRO A 2 -22.13 -13.81 19.51
CA PRO A 2 -21.75 -15.06 18.85
C PRO A 2 -20.24 -15.30 18.94
N ALA A 3 -19.77 -16.55 18.90
CA ALA A 3 -18.33 -16.85 19.00
C ALA A 3 -17.52 -16.25 17.82
N TRP A 4 -18.09 -16.24 16.62
CA TRP A 4 -17.48 -15.61 15.44
C TRP A 4 -17.38 -14.08 15.58
N ILE A 5 -18.42 -13.44 16.15
CA ILE A 5 -18.42 -12.20 16.95
C ILE A 5 -17.13 -11.86 17.70
N ALA A 6 -16.89 -12.66 18.73
CA ALA A 6 -15.80 -12.44 19.67
C ALA A 6 -14.43 -12.70 19.04
N SER A 7 -14.31 -13.71 18.15
CA SER A 7 -13.11 -13.89 17.34
C SER A 7 -12.93 -12.73 16.36
N LEU A 8 -13.98 -11.92 16.11
CA LEU A 8 -13.85 -10.70 15.34
C LEU A 8 -13.06 -9.58 16.04
N LEU A 9 -12.90 -9.66 17.35
CA LEU A 9 -12.31 -8.61 18.17
C LEU A 9 -11.13 -9.13 19.00
N ALA A 10 -10.83 -10.43 18.87
CA ALA A 10 -9.74 -11.08 19.57
C ALA A 10 -8.38 -10.53 19.10
N SER A 11 -7.54 -10.25 20.08
CA SER A 11 -6.13 -9.89 19.87
C SER A 11 -5.27 -11.14 20.02
N THR A 12 -4.05 -11.10 19.50
CA THR A 12 -3.04 -12.17 19.66
C THR A 12 -2.61 -12.29 21.13
N ASP A 13 -1.98 -13.41 21.48
CA ASP A 13 -1.29 -13.58 22.76
C ASP A 13 -0.13 -12.55 22.91
N PRO A 14 -0.13 -11.70 23.95
CA PRO A 14 0.97 -10.76 24.23
C PRO A 14 2.36 -11.41 24.26
N ALA A 15 2.48 -12.65 24.75
CA ALA A 15 3.76 -13.35 24.84
C ALA A 15 4.36 -13.71 23.47
N ARG A 16 3.53 -13.73 22.42
CA ARG A 16 3.94 -14.04 21.04
C ARG A 16 4.19 -12.83 20.17
N ARG A 17 3.92 -11.63 20.69
CA ARG A 17 4.11 -10.38 19.94
C ARG A 17 5.59 -10.05 19.82
N ARG A 18 6.00 -9.63 18.63
CA ARG A 18 7.38 -9.24 18.32
C ARG A 18 7.40 -7.91 17.56
N PRO A 19 6.98 -6.78 18.17
CA PRO A 19 6.80 -5.51 17.47
C PRO A 19 8.10 -4.98 16.86
N GLY A 20 9.26 -5.20 17.50
CA GLY A 20 10.56 -4.80 16.95
C GLY A 20 10.93 -5.58 15.68
N ILE A 21 10.67 -6.88 15.66
CA ILE A 21 10.87 -7.72 14.46
C ILE A 21 9.85 -7.32 13.39
N ALA A 22 8.59 -7.10 13.76
CA ALA A 22 7.55 -6.66 12.86
C ALA A 22 7.88 -5.32 12.19
N ALA A 23 8.49 -4.37 12.91
CA ALA A 23 8.97 -3.11 12.34
C ALA A 23 10.11 -3.33 11.33
N LEU A 24 11.12 -4.14 11.65
CA LEU A 24 12.19 -4.48 10.72
C LEU A 24 11.64 -5.13 9.44
N VAL A 25 10.75 -6.11 9.61
CA VAL A 25 10.15 -6.83 8.50
C VAL A 25 9.20 -5.92 7.70
N GLY A 26 8.48 -5.00 8.34
CA GLY A 26 7.67 -3.99 7.68
C GLY A 26 8.47 -3.00 6.85
N LEU A 27 9.66 -2.61 7.31
CA LEU A 27 10.59 -1.78 6.52
C LEU A 27 11.04 -2.52 5.25
N ILE A 28 11.48 -3.77 5.38
CA ILE A 28 11.94 -4.60 4.24
C ILE A 28 10.78 -4.88 3.28
N GLY A 29 9.65 -5.34 3.80
CA GLY A 29 8.45 -5.65 3.03
C GLY A 29 7.88 -4.43 2.33
N GLY A 30 7.84 -3.27 3.01
CA GLY A 30 7.42 -2.01 2.42
C GLY A 30 8.31 -1.57 1.25
N ALA A 31 9.63 -1.58 1.41
CA ALA A 31 10.56 -1.25 0.34
C ALA A 31 10.46 -2.21 -0.85
N PHE A 32 10.38 -3.52 -0.60
CA PHE A 32 10.19 -4.54 -1.63
C PHE A 32 8.85 -4.34 -2.38
N SER A 33 7.78 -4.08 -1.65
CA SER A 33 6.43 -3.96 -2.19
C SER A 33 6.26 -2.78 -3.14
N ALA A 34 7.03 -1.69 -2.97
CA ALA A 34 7.03 -0.58 -3.91
C ALA A 34 7.48 -1.01 -5.30
N ILE A 35 8.50 -1.87 -5.38
CA ILE A 35 9.00 -2.44 -6.64
C ILE A 35 7.94 -3.36 -7.26
N VAL A 36 7.27 -4.17 -6.44
CA VAL A 36 6.19 -5.05 -6.90
C VAL A 36 5.01 -4.24 -7.47
N LYS A 37 4.62 -3.15 -6.80
CA LYS A 37 3.57 -2.24 -7.28
C LYS A 37 3.96 -1.57 -8.60
N PHE A 38 5.20 -1.11 -8.75
CA PHE A 38 5.67 -0.61 -10.05
C PHE A 38 5.67 -1.70 -11.13
N GLY A 39 6.05 -2.93 -10.78
CA GLY A 39 5.97 -4.07 -11.69
C GLY A 39 4.55 -4.36 -12.17
N TRP A 40 3.55 -4.21 -11.29
CA TRP A 40 2.12 -4.36 -11.64
C TRP A 40 1.65 -3.32 -12.67
N GLU A 41 2.19 -2.11 -12.60
CA GLU A 41 1.79 -0.99 -13.45
C GLU A 41 2.35 -1.09 -14.88
N VAL A 42 3.30 -1.99 -15.13
CA VAL A 42 3.82 -2.25 -16.48
C VAL A 42 2.74 -2.84 -17.40
N PRO A 43 2.08 -3.97 -17.07
CA PRO A 43 0.97 -4.49 -17.86
C PRO A 43 -0.35 -3.71 -17.65
N PHE A 44 -0.51 -3.02 -16.51
CA PHE A 44 -1.74 -2.30 -16.18
C PHE A 44 -1.45 -0.85 -15.76
N PRO A 45 -1.12 0.06 -16.71
CA PRO A 45 -0.82 1.45 -16.39
C PRO A 45 -1.97 2.11 -15.60
N PRO A 46 -1.68 2.81 -14.49
CA PRO A 46 -2.70 3.36 -13.59
C PRO A 46 -3.33 4.66 -14.10
N ARG A 47 -2.87 5.15 -15.27
CA ARG A 47 -3.29 6.42 -15.85
C ARG A 47 -3.46 6.27 -17.35
N THR A 48 -4.47 6.94 -17.91
CA THR A 48 -4.55 7.09 -19.37
C THR A 48 -3.52 8.13 -19.85
N PRO A 49 -2.95 7.97 -21.05
CA PRO A 49 -2.05 8.96 -21.65
C PRO A 49 -2.67 10.37 -21.74
N GLY A 50 -1.81 11.39 -21.76
CA GLY A 50 -2.18 12.81 -21.88
C GLY A 50 -2.22 13.53 -20.53
N ILE A 51 -3.14 14.49 -20.38
CA ILE A 51 -3.24 15.39 -19.21
C ILE A 51 -3.23 14.63 -17.87
N ARG A 52 -3.80 13.41 -17.83
CA ARG A 52 -3.89 12.61 -16.59
C ARG A 52 -2.62 11.86 -16.22
N SER A 53 -1.63 11.84 -17.12
CA SER A 53 -0.28 11.34 -16.87
C SER A 53 0.73 12.44 -16.58
N GLU A 54 0.34 13.72 -16.70
CA GLU A 54 1.25 14.86 -16.51
C GLU A 54 1.60 15.08 -15.03
N THR A 55 0.59 15.12 -14.15
CA THR A 55 0.78 15.22 -12.70
C THR A 55 0.10 14.04 -12.02
N ASN A 56 0.89 13.15 -11.41
CA ASN A 56 0.36 12.03 -10.65
C ASN A 56 -0.04 12.46 -9.22
N PRO A 57 -0.86 11.64 -8.50
CA PRO A 57 -1.31 12.00 -7.16
C PRO A 57 -0.18 12.32 -6.15
N PRO A 58 0.97 11.61 -6.14
CA PRO A 58 2.13 12.02 -5.33
C PRO A 58 2.65 13.44 -5.62
N GLN A 59 2.73 13.83 -6.88
CA GLN A 59 3.18 15.17 -7.27
C GLN A 59 2.17 16.23 -6.85
N ALA A 60 0.88 15.99 -7.12
CA ALA A 60 -0.19 16.87 -6.66
C ALA A 60 -0.21 17.01 -5.14
N MET A 61 0.04 15.93 -4.40
CA MET A 61 0.19 15.95 -2.94
C MET A 61 1.38 16.82 -2.51
N LEU A 62 2.55 16.66 -3.14
CA LEU A 62 3.72 17.48 -2.81
C LEU A 62 3.47 18.97 -3.08
N GLU A 63 2.84 19.30 -4.19
CA GLU A 63 2.44 20.68 -4.52
C GLU A 63 1.43 21.25 -3.53
N TRP A 64 0.48 20.42 -3.09
CA TRP A 64 -0.46 20.78 -2.04
C TRP A 64 0.25 21.11 -0.72
N PHE A 65 1.36 20.43 -0.41
CA PHE A 65 2.23 20.76 0.73
C PHE A 65 3.17 21.96 0.48
N GLY A 66 3.02 22.66 -0.64
CA GLY A 66 3.78 23.88 -0.95
C GLY A 66 5.07 23.65 -1.73
N MET A 67 5.32 22.43 -2.23
CA MET A 67 6.43 22.19 -3.15
C MET A 67 6.17 22.87 -4.51
N SER A 68 7.20 23.46 -5.11
CA SER A 68 7.06 24.04 -6.45
C SER A 68 6.79 22.95 -7.51
N HIS A 69 6.08 23.30 -8.58
CA HIS A 69 5.82 22.40 -9.70
C HIS A 69 7.10 21.85 -10.33
N GLU A 70 8.14 22.69 -10.45
CA GLU A 70 9.46 22.29 -10.96
C GLU A 70 10.10 21.22 -10.07
N THR A 71 10.01 21.40 -8.75
CA THR A 71 10.58 20.45 -7.79
C THR A 71 9.77 19.15 -7.72
N SER A 72 8.44 19.21 -7.67
CA SER A 72 7.58 18.01 -7.63
C SER A 72 7.73 17.16 -8.90
N HIS A 73 8.00 17.79 -10.05
CA HIS A 73 8.22 17.14 -11.34
C HIS A 73 9.69 16.92 -11.67
N ALA A 74 10.60 17.02 -10.69
CA ALA A 74 12.02 16.80 -10.92
C ALA A 74 12.27 15.40 -11.53
N MET A 75 13.07 15.38 -12.59
CA MET A 75 13.46 14.16 -13.30
C MET A 75 14.96 13.90 -13.13
N VAL A 76 15.33 12.62 -12.99
CA VAL A 76 16.72 12.16 -13.07
C VAL A 76 16.85 11.27 -14.30
N SER A 77 17.93 11.45 -15.06
CA SER A 77 18.23 10.60 -16.22
C SER A 77 19.06 9.40 -15.81
N PHE A 78 18.61 8.19 -16.15
CA PHE A 78 19.39 6.95 -16.03
C PHE A 78 19.19 6.09 -17.27
N ASN A 79 20.29 5.63 -17.88
CA ASN A 79 20.25 4.87 -19.13
C ASN A 79 19.36 5.53 -20.22
N ASN A 80 19.48 6.86 -20.38
CA ASN A 80 18.68 7.69 -21.30
C ASN A 80 17.15 7.69 -21.03
N ASN A 81 16.70 7.20 -19.87
CA ASN A 81 15.31 7.26 -19.43
C ASN A 81 15.15 8.37 -18.38
N GLN A 82 14.08 9.16 -18.51
CA GLN A 82 13.72 10.18 -17.52
C GLN A 82 12.88 9.56 -16.41
N LEU A 83 13.32 9.72 -15.16
CA LEU A 83 12.70 9.10 -14.00
C LEU A 83 12.16 10.16 -13.03
N PRO A 84 10.87 10.14 -12.68
CA PRO A 84 10.26 11.12 -11.78
C PRO A 84 10.64 10.85 -10.32
N ILE A 85 11.79 11.39 -9.90
CA ILE A 85 12.45 11.00 -8.64
C ILE A 85 11.59 11.32 -7.41
N MET A 86 10.87 12.45 -7.42
CA MET A 86 10.02 12.84 -6.30
C MET A 86 8.77 11.96 -6.20
N SER A 87 8.19 11.57 -7.35
CA SER A 87 7.10 10.59 -7.37
C SER A 87 7.57 9.25 -6.81
N PHE A 88 8.77 8.78 -7.21
CA PHE A 88 9.33 7.54 -6.66
C PHE A 88 9.58 7.64 -5.15
N ALA A 89 10.15 8.74 -4.68
CA ALA A 89 10.41 8.94 -3.26
C ALA A 89 9.13 8.85 -2.42
N VAL A 90 8.04 9.48 -2.89
CA VAL A 90 6.74 9.41 -2.21
C VAL A 90 6.17 7.99 -2.24
N HIS A 91 6.16 7.32 -3.39
CA HIS A 91 5.63 5.94 -3.48
C HIS A 91 6.39 4.97 -2.57
N PHE A 92 7.72 5.02 -2.55
CA PHE A 92 8.53 4.18 -1.66
C PHE A 92 8.28 4.52 -0.19
N SER A 93 8.23 5.81 0.16
CA SER A 93 7.96 6.25 1.53
C SER A 93 6.58 5.80 2.01
N PHE A 94 5.56 5.93 1.15
CA PHE A 94 4.20 5.48 1.43
C PHE A 94 4.16 3.97 1.64
N ALA A 95 4.80 3.20 0.75
CA ALA A 95 4.88 1.75 0.87
C ALA A 95 5.59 1.29 2.16
N ILE A 96 6.67 1.97 2.55
CA ILE A 96 7.39 1.70 3.81
C ILE A 96 6.53 2.03 5.02
N VAL A 97 5.88 3.19 5.05
CA VAL A 97 5.01 3.59 6.18
C VAL A 97 3.86 2.60 6.35
N PHE A 98 3.18 2.22 5.27
CA PHE A 98 2.12 1.24 5.35
C PHE A 98 2.63 -0.16 5.68
N GLY A 99 3.82 -0.56 5.19
CA GLY A 99 4.47 -1.80 5.58
C GLY A 99 4.76 -1.86 7.09
N LEU A 100 5.26 -0.76 7.66
CA LEU A 100 5.47 -0.64 9.11
C LEU A 100 4.15 -0.74 9.88
N VAL A 101 3.16 0.08 9.52
CA VAL A 101 1.85 0.10 10.17
C VAL A 101 1.20 -1.27 10.11
N TYR A 102 1.18 -1.88 8.93
CA TYR A 102 0.57 -3.18 8.71
C TYR A 102 1.30 -4.28 9.48
N CYS A 103 2.62 -4.43 9.35
CA CYS A 103 3.34 -5.50 10.03
C CYS A 103 3.28 -5.38 11.55
N ILE A 104 3.40 -4.16 12.10
CA ILE A 104 3.25 -3.93 13.54
C ILE A 104 1.82 -4.23 13.98
N ALA A 105 0.82 -3.72 13.27
CA ALA A 105 -0.58 -3.97 13.61
C ALA A 105 -0.95 -5.47 13.54
N ALA A 106 -0.31 -6.25 12.67
CA ALA A 106 -0.57 -7.69 12.52
C ALA A 106 -0.21 -8.46 13.80
N GLU A 107 0.76 -7.97 14.58
CA GLU A 107 1.09 -8.53 15.89
C GLU A 107 -0.03 -8.34 16.91
N TYR A 108 -1.00 -7.46 16.70
CA TYR A 108 -2.07 -7.16 17.67
C TYR A 108 -3.46 -7.50 17.13
N VAL A 109 -3.68 -7.31 15.83
CA VAL A 109 -4.98 -7.43 15.16
C VAL A 109 -4.84 -8.46 14.04
N PRO A 110 -5.03 -9.76 14.33
CA PRO A 110 -4.89 -10.88 13.35
C PRO A 110 -5.64 -10.69 12.03
N ARG A 111 -6.65 -9.84 12.06
CA ARG A 111 -7.71 -9.73 11.04
C ARG A 111 -7.25 -8.90 9.86
N ILE A 112 -6.24 -8.06 10.07
CA ILE A 112 -5.66 -7.28 8.99
C ILE A 112 -4.94 -8.18 7.98
N THR A 113 -4.49 -9.37 8.40
CA THR A 113 -3.81 -10.35 7.53
C THR A 113 -4.77 -11.21 6.72
N MET A 114 -6.09 -10.98 6.82
CA MET A 114 -7.12 -11.73 6.11
C MET A 114 -6.86 -11.75 4.60
N TRP A 115 -6.93 -12.96 4.04
CA TRP A 115 -6.65 -13.24 2.62
C TRP A 115 -5.27 -12.72 2.19
N GLN A 116 -4.28 -12.98 3.06
CA GLN A 116 -2.91 -12.54 2.87
C GLN A 116 -2.81 -11.02 2.64
N GLY A 117 -3.54 -10.23 3.43
CA GLY A 117 -3.52 -8.77 3.37
C GLY A 117 -4.35 -8.15 2.22
N ALA A 118 -4.99 -8.95 1.36
CA ALA A 118 -5.81 -8.44 0.26
C ALA A 118 -6.99 -7.57 0.73
N VAL A 119 -7.61 -7.94 1.86
CA VAL A 119 -8.69 -7.14 2.45
C VAL A 119 -8.17 -5.78 2.91
N PHE A 120 -7.01 -5.75 3.56
CA PHE A 120 -6.37 -4.50 3.96
C PHE A 120 -6.03 -3.63 2.74
N GLY A 121 -5.45 -4.21 1.68
CA GLY A 121 -5.17 -3.50 0.43
C GLY A 121 -6.41 -2.88 -0.20
N THR A 122 -7.53 -3.60 -0.19
CA THR A 122 -8.82 -3.08 -0.65
C THR A 122 -9.27 -1.87 0.18
N LEU A 123 -9.14 -1.93 1.50
CA LEU A 123 -9.49 -0.81 2.38
C LEU A 123 -8.59 0.41 2.15
N VAL A 124 -7.29 0.21 1.92
CA VAL A 124 -6.37 1.30 1.59
C VAL A 124 -6.73 1.92 0.25
N TYR A 125 -7.05 1.12 -0.78
CA TYR A 125 -7.52 1.63 -2.05
C TYR A 125 -8.78 2.51 -1.89
N ILE A 126 -9.80 2.02 -1.16
CA ILE A 126 -11.02 2.79 -0.93
C ILE A 126 -10.70 4.09 -0.17
N GLY A 127 -9.96 3.99 0.94
CA GLY A 127 -9.61 5.13 1.77
C GLY A 127 -8.80 6.18 1.01
N ALA A 128 -7.76 5.77 0.29
CA ALA A 128 -6.86 6.67 -0.41
C ALA A 128 -7.44 7.14 -1.76
N HIS A 129 -7.74 6.21 -2.68
CA HIS A 129 -8.05 6.54 -4.07
C HIS A 129 -9.51 6.91 -4.31
N VAL A 130 -10.44 6.42 -3.49
CA VAL A 130 -11.88 6.72 -3.65
C VAL A 130 -12.32 7.87 -2.75
N ILE A 131 -11.66 8.07 -1.59
CA ILE A 131 -12.09 9.07 -0.61
C ILE A 131 -11.09 10.22 -0.51
N VAL A 132 -9.88 9.97 0.01
CA VAL A 132 -8.95 11.04 0.41
C VAL A 132 -8.43 11.82 -0.80
N MET A 133 -7.88 11.16 -1.82
CA MET A 133 -7.26 11.84 -2.97
C MET A 133 -8.27 12.71 -3.74
N PRO A 134 -9.51 12.25 -4.04
CA PRO A 134 -10.49 13.10 -4.69
C PRO A 134 -10.94 14.29 -3.83
N ILE A 135 -11.13 14.11 -2.52
CA ILE A 135 -11.52 15.20 -1.61
C ILE A 135 -10.44 16.29 -1.56
N LEU A 136 -9.17 15.89 -1.56
CA LEU A 136 -8.03 16.81 -1.50
C LEU A 136 -7.65 17.38 -2.87
N GLY A 137 -8.31 16.95 -3.95
CA GLY A 137 -8.01 17.39 -5.31
C GLY A 137 -6.71 16.82 -5.89
N TRP A 138 -6.15 15.76 -5.29
CA TRP A 138 -4.94 15.09 -5.78
C TRP A 138 -5.23 14.10 -6.90
N ALA A 139 -6.49 13.69 -7.04
CA ALA A 139 -6.98 12.84 -8.11
C ALA A 139 -8.36 13.32 -8.57
N PRO A 140 -8.75 13.05 -9.83
CA PRO A 140 -10.09 13.34 -10.29
C PRO A 140 -11.12 12.46 -9.57
N SER A 141 -12.40 12.83 -9.76
CA SER A 141 -13.54 12.09 -9.18
C SER A 141 -13.42 10.58 -9.42
N PRO A 142 -13.73 9.74 -8.42
CA PRO A 142 -13.60 8.28 -8.50
C PRO A 142 -14.85 7.62 -9.12
N PHE A 143 -15.72 8.41 -9.76
CA PHE A 143 -17.01 7.94 -10.29
C PHE A 143 -16.97 7.95 -11.83
N PRO A 144 -16.72 6.80 -12.49
CA PRO A 144 -16.39 6.75 -13.92
C PRO A 144 -17.46 7.26 -14.89
N TRP A 145 -18.68 7.43 -14.41
CA TRP A 145 -19.80 7.99 -15.17
C TRP A 145 -19.83 9.53 -15.19
N LEU A 146 -18.94 10.21 -14.46
CA LEU A 146 -18.81 11.66 -14.49
C LEU A 146 -17.77 12.08 -15.54
N ALA A 147 -18.03 13.20 -16.22
CA ALA A 147 -17.10 13.77 -17.19
C ALA A 147 -15.77 14.16 -16.49
N GLY A 148 -14.64 13.69 -17.03
CA GLY A 148 -13.30 13.95 -16.49
C GLY A 148 -12.92 13.11 -15.27
N ALA A 149 -13.75 12.14 -14.86
CA ALA A 149 -13.47 11.23 -13.75
C ALA A 149 -12.44 10.14 -14.11
N GLN A 150 -12.07 9.34 -13.11
CA GLN A 150 -11.28 8.14 -13.29
C GLN A 150 -12.00 7.12 -14.19
N THR A 151 -11.28 6.41 -15.05
CA THR A 151 -11.85 5.38 -15.92
C THR A 151 -11.93 4.04 -15.20
N TRP A 152 -12.77 3.12 -15.69
CA TRP A 152 -12.83 1.75 -15.18
C TRP A 152 -11.47 1.04 -15.22
N SER A 153 -10.63 1.33 -16.23
CA SER A 153 -9.30 0.75 -16.36
C SER A 153 -8.34 1.22 -15.25
N GLU A 154 -8.44 2.49 -14.85
CA GLU A 154 -7.63 2.98 -13.72
C GLU A 154 -8.11 2.40 -12.41
N HIS A 155 -9.43 2.29 -12.19
CA HIS A 155 -9.94 1.61 -11.01
C HIS A 155 -9.48 0.15 -10.97
N PHE A 156 -9.48 -0.54 -12.10
CA PHE A 156 -8.95 -1.90 -12.18
C PHE A 156 -7.46 -1.93 -11.79
N SER A 157 -6.63 -1.09 -12.42
CA SER A 157 -5.19 -1.04 -12.13
C SER A 157 -4.93 -0.72 -10.66
N GLU A 158 -5.58 0.31 -10.12
CA GLU A 158 -5.35 0.74 -8.74
C GLU A 158 -5.90 -0.26 -7.74
N PHE A 159 -7.12 -0.76 -7.90
CA PHE A 159 -7.73 -1.73 -6.99
C PHE A 159 -6.88 -3.01 -6.87
N PHE A 160 -6.59 -3.66 -7.99
CA PHE A 160 -5.80 -4.89 -7.99
C PHE A 160 -4.34 -4.62 -7.65
N GLY A 161 -3.80 -3.46 -8.05
CA GLY A 161 -2.46 -3.04 -7.67
C GLY A 161 -2.31 -2.89 -6.15
N HIS A 162 -3.32 -2.38 -5.43
CA HIS A 162 -3.30 -2.32 -3.96
C HIS A 162 -3.37 -3.70 -3.32
N ILE A 163 -4.14 -4.62 -3.90
CA ILE A 163 -4.19 -6.01 -3.44
C ILE A 163 -2.82 -6.66 -3.60
N VAL A 164 -2.22 -6.61 -4.79
CA VAL A 164 -0.91 -7.21 -5.08
C VAL A 164 0.20 -6.57 -4.23
N TRP A 165 0.15 -5.24 -4.06
CA TRP A 165 1.07 -4.50 -3.20
C TRP A 165 0.99 -4.99 -1.75
N MET A 166 -0.19 -5.01 -1.13
CA MET A 166 -0.34 -5.50 0.24
C MET A 166 -0.03 -6.98 0.39
N TRP A 167 -0.37 -7.78 -0.62
CA TRP A 167 -0.08 -9.20 -0.63
C TRP A 167 1.43 -9.46 -0.59
N SER A 168 2.21 -8.67 -1.32
CA SER A 168 3.68 -8.76 -1.29
C SER A 168 4.27 -8.42 0.09
N ILE A 169 3.72 -7.42 0.79
CA ILE A 169 4.11 -7.10 2.17
C ILE A 169 3.82 -8.28 3.09
N GLU A 170 2.64 -8.88 2.97
CA GLU A 170 2.22 -9.99 3.82
C GLU A 170 3.05 -11.25 3.60
N ILE A 171 3.41 -11.58 2.35
CA ILE A 171 4.30 -12.70 2.05
C ILE A 171 5.67 -12.50 2.72
N VAL A 172 6.26 -11.31 2.58
CA VAL A 172 7.54 -10.97 3.23
C VAL A 172 7.38 -10.98 4.75
N ARG A 173 6.27 -10.48 5.27
CA ARG A 173 5.97 -10.48 6.71
C ARG A 173 5.99 -11.88 7.27
N HIS A 174 5.17 -12.75 6.68
CA HIS A 174 4.98 -14.11 7.12
C HIS A 174 6.29 -14.91 7.07
N ASP A 175 7.04 -14.83 5.96
CA ASP A 175 8.29 -15.57 5.78
C ASP A 175 9.41 -15.06 6.69
N LEU A 176 9.73 -13.75 6.67
CA LEU A 176 10.85 -13.22 7.44
C LEU A 176 10.60 -13.30 8.95
N ARG A 177 9.38 -13.00 9.40
CA ARG A 177 9.04 -13.13 10.82
C ARG A 177 9.24 -14.58 11.29
N GLY A 178 8.73 -15.56 10.55
CA GLY A 178 8.87 -16.98 10.89
C GLY A 178 10.33 -17.41 10.95
N ARG A 179 11.16 -16.98 9.98
CA ARG A 179 12.60 -17.27 9.96
C ARG A 179 13.37 -16.65 11.12
N ILE A 180 13.06 -15.41 11.50
CA ILE A 180 13.78 -14.69 12.56
C ILE A 180 13.36 -15.19 13.94
N THR A 181 12.07 -15.46 14.14
CA THR A 181 11.53 -15.86 15.44
C THR A 181 11.62 -17.35 15.70
N HIS A 182 11.72 -18.18 14.64
CA HIS A 182 11.54 -19.63 14.70
C HIS A 182 10.19 -20.06 15.30
N GLU A 183 9.20 -19.18 15.24
CA GLU A 183 7.84 -19.40 15.74
C GLU A 183 6.83 -19.13 14.60
N PRO A 184 5.67 -19.80 14.59
CA PRO A 184 4.56 -19.40 13.73
C PRO A 184 4.14 -17.95 13.99
N SER A 185 3.50 -17.34 12.99
CA SER A 185 2.99 -15.97 13.08
C SER A 185 1.98 -15.80 14.22
N ALA A 186 1.98 -14.64 14.89
CA ALA A 186 1.25 -14.41 16.15
C ALA A 186 -0.27 -14.70 16.08
N GLU A 187 -0.83 -14.62 14.89
CA GLU A 187 -2.23 -14.91 14.58
C GLU A 187 -2.59 -16.41 14.51
N ILE A 188 -1.60 -17.29 14.36
CA ILE A 188 -1.82 -18.74 14.27
C ILE A 188 -2.02 -19.31 15.67
N ASP A 189 -3.14 -19.97 15.93
CA ASP A 189 -3.38 -20.67 17.19
C ASP A 189 -2.49 -21.90 17.32
N MET A 190 -1.81 -22.04 18.45
CA MET A 190 -0.90 -23.16 18.76
C MET A 190 -1.54 -24.22 19.65
N SER A 191 -2.81 -24.03 20.05
CA SER A 191 -3.53 -24.90 20.98
C SER A 191 -4.35 -26.03 20.33
N SER A 192 -4.22 -26.20 19.01
CA SER A 192 -4.88 -27.25 18.22
C SER A 192 -4.16 -28.59 18.26
#